data_AF-A0A6A6IVY0-F1
#
_entry.id   AF-A0A6A6IVY0-F1
#
_cell.length_a   1.000
_cell.length_b   1.000
_cell.length_c   1.000
_cell.angle_alpha   90.00
_cell.angle_beta   90.00
_cell.angle_gamma   90.00
#
_symmetry.space_group_name_H-M   'P 1'
#
loop_
_entity.id
_entity.type
_entity.pdbx_description
1 polymer ?
#
loop_
_entity_poly.entity_id
_entity_poly.type
_entity_poly.pdbx_seq_one_letter_code
_entity_poly.pdbx_strand_id
1 'polypeptide(L)'
;MAHSKRVETMEDASRPTSAAFSSHPDSLAIPHRGDSIAVLQRKMTALAEAVRRGQSVALVTHYKASANPERDATRKAIVEMPIQELEAWTLYSQGKYPLPKVDWNASREPAPTSTRPLRIARRRAETLNRLYKTENADAGHSVWFTKSESVHLPLVKAMARVIGAERDLLGGQCALSATQIADLQSINEILSVSGQILAERGRGATAAAISSAQQILGAQRNTLQEVLRGTGKKRKRSPDECCERSVLAPGQRGRDE
;
A
#
# COMPACT_ATOMS: atom_id res chain seq x y z
N MET A 1 30.87 77.39 -4.14
CA MET A 1 29.41 77.62 -4.16
C MET A 1 28.77 76.24 -4.34
N ALA A 2 28.22 75.64 -3.28
CA ALA A 2 26.77 75.53 -3.02
C ALA A 2 26.09 74.62 -4.07
N HIS A 3 25.40 73.50 -3.77
CA HIS A 3 24.71 73.06 -2.56
C HIS A 3 24.56 71.53 -2.51
N SER A 4 24.52 71.02 -1.28
CA SER A 4 23.93 69.76 -0.84
C SER A 4 22.40 69.91 -0.70
N LYS A 5 21.63 68.90 -1.13
CA LYS A 5 20.21 68.56 -0.85
C LYS A 5 19.81 67.46 -1.86
N ARG A 6 18.96 66.47 -1.61
CA ARG A 6 18.16 66.02 -0.47
C ARG A 6 17.69 64.61 -0.81
N VAL A 7 17.44 63.83 0.23
CA VAL A 7 16.77 62.52 0.28
C VAL A 7 15.40 62.56 -0.40
N GLU A 8 15.05 61.50 -1.13
CA GLU A 8 13.67 61.00 -1.22
C GLU A 8 13.67 59.47 -1.40
N THR A 9 13.57 58.80 -0.26
CA THR A 9 13.02 57.46 -0.08
C THR A 9 11.51 57.52 -0.28
N MET A 10 10.96 56.68 -1.16
CA MET A 10 9.55 56.27 -1.09
C MET A 10 9.47 54.75 -1.00
N GLU A 11 8.99 54.31 0.16
CA GLU A 11 8.24 53.08 0.38
C GLU A 11 7.02 53.03 -0.54
N ASP A 12 6.73 51.84 -1.10
CA ASP A 12 5.36 51.29 -1.18
C ASP A 12 5.51 49.79 -1.45
N ALA A 13 5.56 48.92 -0.44
CA ALA A 13 4.41 48.34 0.23
C ALA A 13 3.34 47.80 -0.74
N SER A 14 3.48 46.51 -1.11
CA SER A 14 2.34 45.57 -1.17
C SER A 14 2.82 44.15 -1.48
N ARG A 15 3.23 43.45 -0.42
CA ARG A 15 2.96 42.00 -0.27
C ARG A 15 1.43 41.86 -0.21
N PRO A 16 0.84 40.75 -0.67
CA PRO A 16 0.72 39.60 0.25
C PRO A 16 0.76 38.29 -0.58
N THR A 17 1.37 37.19 -0.21
CA THR A 17 1.06 36.25 0.88
C THR A 17 1.81 35.02 0.42
N SER A 18 2.97 34.71 1.02
CA SER A 18 3.10 33.45 1.76
C SER A 18 2.08 32.40 1.31
N ALA A 19 2.35 31.72 0.18
CA ALA A 19 1.80 30.39 -0.04
C ALA A 19 2.36 29.52 1.09
N ALA A 20 1.62 29.51 2.19
CA ALA A 20 1.81 28.62 3.30
C ALA A 20 1.93 27.24 2.68
N PHE A 21 3.11 26.64 2.80
CA PHE A 21 3.18 25.20 2.94
C PHE A 21 2.16 24.86 4.00
N SER A 22 1.06 24.27 3.57
CA SER A 22 0.02 23.74 4.43
C SER A 22 0.68 22.69 5.32
N SER A 23 1.24 23.14 6.44
CA SER A 23 1.63 22.29 7.54
C SER A 23 0.36 21.62 8.01
N HIS A 24 0.10 20.40 7.56
CA HIS A 24 -1.00 19.59 8.07
C HIS A 24 -0.77 19.40 9.58
N PRO A 25 -1.60 20.01 10.45
CA PRO A 25 -1.70 19.60 11.84
C PRO A 25 -2.69 18.42 11.83
N ASP A 26 -2.36 17.18 12.12
CA ASP A 26 -1.78 16.71 13.35
C ASP A 26 -1.36 15.26 13.11
N SER A 27 -0.10 15.03 12.79
CA SER A 27 0.46 13.68 12.88
C SER A 27 0.46 13.29 14.36
N LEU A 28 -0.35 12.31 14.75
CA LEU A 28 -0.28 11.77 16.10
C LEU A 28 1.10 11.16 16.35
N ALA A 29 1.66 11.49 17.52
CA ALA A 29 2.96 10.99 17.92
C ALA A 29 2.87 9.52 18.39
N ILE A 30 3.84 8.72 17.99
CA ILE A 30 3.92 7.30 18.34
C ILE A 30 4.71 7.15 19.66
N PRO A 31 4.35 6.19 20.52
CA PRO A 31 5.16 5.83 21.67
C PRO A 31 6.59 5.44 21.29
N HIS A 32 7.56 5.89 22.07
CA HIS A 32 8.97 5.53 21.95
C HIS A 32 9.48 5.02 23.30
N ARG A 33 10.44 4.10 23.31
CA ARG A 33 10.99 3.50 24.55
C ARG A 33 11.47 4.52 25.59
N GLY A 34 11.95 5.69 25.13
CA GLY A 34 12.39 6.78 26.00
C GLY A 34 11.26 7.55 26.70
N ASP A 35 10.01 7.39 26.27
CA ASP A 35 8.88 8.17 26.79
C ASP A 35 8.66 7.96 28.30
N SER A 36 8.37 9.04 29.01
CA SER A 36 7.87 8.95 30.39
C SER A 36 6.46 8.39 30.41
N ILE A 37 6.02 7.85 31.55
CA ILE A 37 4.66 7.31 31.70
C ILE A 37 3.58 8.36 31.37
N ALA A 38 3.79 9.63 31.75
CA ALA A 38 2.87 10.70 31.42
C ALA A 38 2.81 11.01 29.91
N VAL A 39 3.96 10.98 29.22
CA VAL A 39 4.02 11.17 27.76
C VAL A 39 3.38 9.98 27.05
N LEU A 40 3.68 8.76 27.50
CA LEU A 40 3.08 7.54 26.98
C LEU A 40 1.55 7.58 27.13
N GLN A 41 1.04 7.94 28.32
CA GLN A 41 -0.40 8.08 28.55
C GLN A 41 -1.02 9.04 27.53
N ARG A 42 -0.47 10.25 27.38
CA ARG A 42 -1.00 11.24 26.43
C ARG A 42 -1.05 10.70 24.99
N LYS A 43 0.04 10.05 24.54
CA LYS A 43 0.10 9.46 23.19
C LYS A 43 -0.91 8.32 23.02
N MET A 44 -0.99 7.41 23.99
CA MET A 44 -1.91 6.27 23.96
C MET A 44 -3.38 6.72 23.99
N THR A 45 -3.72 7.72 24.80
CA THR A 45 -5.07 8.30 24.84
C THR A 45 -5.43 8.92 23.49
N ALA A 46 -4.55 9.73 22.89
CA ALA A 46 -4.80 10.34 21.59
C ALA A 46 -5.02 9.29 20.47
N LEU A 47 -4.21 8.22 20.47
CA LEU A 47 -4.36 7.12 19.51
C LEU A 47 -5.68 6.36 19.73
N ALA A 48 -6.08 6.11 20.97
CA ALA A 48 -7.33 5.45 21.29
C ALA A 48 -8.55 6.31 20.91
N GLU A 49 -8.48 7.63 21.07
CA GLU A 49 -9.51 8.55 20.62
C GLU A 49 -9.65 8.57 19.09
N ALA A 50 -8.55 8.57 18.35
CA ALA A 50 -8.58 8.46 16.90
C ALA A 50 -9.30 7.18 16.44
N VAL A 51 -9.00 6.04 17.08
CA VAL A 51 -9.69 4.77 16.79
C VAL A 51 -11.17 4.82 17.15
N ARG A 52 -11.56 5.43 18.27
CA ARG A 52 -12.98 5.61 18.64
C ARG A 52 -13.74 6.45 17.62
N ARG A 53 -13.07 7.41 16.97
CA ARG A 53 -13.62 8.21 15.86
C ARG A 53 -13.64 7.44 14.52
N GLY A 54 -13.23 6.18 14.50
CA GLY A 54 -13.16 5.35 13.30
C GLY A 54 -11.97 5.71 12.38
N GLN A 55 -10.98 6.46 12.86
CA GLN A 55 -9.82 6.83 12.06
C GLN A 55 -8.80 5.68 12.02
N SER A 56 -8.13 5.54 10.88
CA SER A 56 -7.01 4.61 10.71
C SER A 56 -5.80 5.11 11.52
N VAL A 57 -5.29 4.25 12.40
CA VAL A 57 -4.08 4.49 13.22
C VAL A 57 -2.88 4.80 12.32
N ALA A 58 -2.75 4.08 11.22
CA ALA A 58 -1.70 4.28 10.24
C ALA A 58 -1.79 5.64 9.55
N LEU A 59 -2.99 6.07 9.13
CA LEU A 59 -3.16 7.38 8.50
C LEU A 59 -2.86 8.53 9.47
N VAL A 60 -3.40 8.48 10.69
CA VAL A 60 -3.18 9.55 11.69
C VAL A 60 -1.74 9.62 12.20
N THR A 61 -0.97 8.53 12.07
CA THR A 61 0.46 8.51 12.40
C THR A 61 1.37 8.64 11.17
N HIS A 62 0.80 8.86 9.98
CA HIS A 62 1.53 8.87 8.70
C HIS A 62 2.42 7.63 8.50
N TYR A 63 1.93 6.46 8.89
CA TYR A 63 2.61 5.17 8.74
C TYR A 63 3.93 5.03 9.51
N LYS A 64 4.29 6.02 10.34
CA LYS A 64 5.53 6.02 11.12
C LYS A 64 5.64 4.83 12.10
N ALA A 65 4.51 4.22 12.48
CA ALA A 65 4.45 3.05 13.36
C ALA A 65 4.37 1.72 12.60
N SER A 66 4.17 1.74 11.28
CA SER A 66 4.12 0.52 10.47
C SER A 66 5.54 -0.03 10.28
N ALA A 67 5.68 -1.36 10.29
CA ALA A 67 6.95 -2.04 10.06
C ALA A 67 7.57 -1.71 8.68
N ASN A 68 6.74 -1.33 7.70
CA ASN A 68 7.18 -0.81 6.39
C ASN A 68 6.65 0.62 6.21
N PRO A 69 7.37 1.65 6.73
CA PRO A 69 6.98 3.04 6.54
C PRO A 69 7.06 3.46 5.07
N GLU A 70 7.93 2.81 4.28
CA GLU A 70 8.01 2.96 2.83
C GLU A 70 6.96 2.07 2.15
N ARG A 71 5.83 2.70 1.75
CA ARG A 71 4.70 2.03 1.08
C ARG A 71 4.77 2.08 -0.44
N ASP A 72 5.87 2.57 -0.98
CA ASP A 72 6.08 2.62 -2.41
C ASP A 72 6.60 1.26 -2.89
N ALA A 73 5.69 0.28 -3.03
CA ALA A 73 6.00 -1.04 -3.60
C ALA A 73 6.73 -0.92 -4.93
N THR A 74 6.37 0.11 -5.71
CA THR A 74 7.02 0.40 -6.98
C THR A 74 8.49 0.77 -6.74
N ARG A 75 8.78 1.68 -5.81
CA ARG A 75 10.16 2.02 -5.48
C ARG A 75 10.97 0.84 -4.92
N LYS A 76 10.39 0.05 -4.02
CA LYS A 76 11.05 -1.17 -3.52
C LYS A 76 11.38 -2.12 -4.66
N ALA A 77 10.42 -2.36 -5.55
CA ALA A 77 10.65 -3.21 -6.73
C ALA A 77 11.74 -2.62 -7.64
N ILE A 78 11.73 -1.31 -7.90
CA ILE A 78 12.71 -0.60 -8.74
C ILE A 78 14.13 -0.77 -8.21
N VAL A 79 14.35 -0.66 -6.90
CA VAL A 79 15.69 -0.79 -6.28
C VAL A 79 16.28 -2.19 -6.51
N GLU A 80 15.43 -3.22 -6.54
CA GLU A 80 15.83 -4.61 -6.71
C GLU A 80 15.80 -5.07 -8.19
N MET A 81 15.45 -4.19 -9.14
CA MET A 81 15.37 -4.54 -10.56
C MET A 81 16.76 -4.72 -11.18
N PRO A 82 16.97 -5.80 -11.96
CA PRO A 82 18.10 -5.87 -12.88
C PRO A 82 18.10 -4.72 -13.89
N ILE A 83 19.27 -4.33 -14.37
CA ILE A 83 19.46 -3.17 -15.27
C ILE A 83 18.50 -3.20 -16.48
N GLN A 84 18.38 -4.34 -17.17
CA GLN A 84 17.50 -4.48 -18.35
C GLN A 84 16.02 -4.28 -18.01
N GLU A 85 15.58 -4.72 -16.82
CA GLU A 85 14.20 -4.54 -16.37
C GLU A 85 13.94 -3.08 -15.97
N LEU A 86 14.93 -2.44 -15.33
CA LEU A 86 14.88 -1.04 -14.93
C LEU A 86 14.83 -0.08 -16.12
N GLU A 87 15.63 -0.32 -17.16
CA GLU A 87 15.62 0.46 -18.41
C GLU A 87 14.24 0.39 -19.08
N ALA A 88 13.70 -0.82 -19.22
CA ALA A 88 12.37 -1.05 -19.79
C ALA A 88 11.27 -0.38 -18.96
N TRP A 89 11.33 -0.49 -17.63
CA TRP A 89 10.40 0.17 -16.70
C TRP A 89 10.46 1.70 -16.79
N THR A 90 11.67 2.25 -16.90
CA THR A 90 11.89 3.71 -17.01
C THR A 90 11.29 4.25 -18.30
N LEU A 91 11.53 3.58 -19.43
CA LEU A 91 10.91 3.94 -20.71
C LEU A 91 9.37 3.83 -20.66
N TYR A 92 8.84 2.80 -20.00
CA TYR A 92 7.40 2.59 -19.87
C TYR A 92 6.74 3.68 -19.01
N SER A 93 7.34 4.00 -17.86
CA SER A 93 6.84 5.05 -16.96
C SER A 93 6.90 6.46 -17.57
N GLN A 94 7.81 6.69 -18.53
CA GLN A 94 7.85 7.90 -19.34
C GLN A 94 6.87 7.90 -20.54
N GLY A 95 6.12 6.80 -20.75
CA GLY A 95 5.23 6.63 -21.90
C GLY A 95 5.95 6.43 -23.24
N LYS A 96 7.24 6.12 -23.23
CA LYS A 96 8.08 5.97 -24.43
C LYS A 96 8.31 4.52 -24.85
N TYR A 97 7.88 3.55 -24.03
CA TYR A 97 8.07 2.14 -24.35
C TYR A 97 7.03 1.67 -25.37
N PRO A 98 7.43 1.23 -26.57
CA PRO A 98 6.49 0.75 -27.58
C PRO A 98 5.99 -0.65 -27.19
N LEU A 99 4.75 -0.75 -26.74
CA LEU A 99 4.11 -2.04 -26.51
C LEU A 99 3.66 -2.65 -27.85
N PRO A 100 3.94 -3.95 -28.10
CA PRO A 100 3.49 -4.61 -29.31
C PRO A 100 1.96 -4.72 -29.32
N LYS A 101 1.36 -4.74 -30.52
CA LYS A 101 -0.09 -4.97 -30.63
C LYS A 101 -0.35 -6.46 -30.46
N VAL A 102 -1.20 -6.81 -29.50
CA VAL A 102 -1.59 -8.21 -29.23
C VAL A 102 -3.05 -8.40 -29.63
N ASP A 103 -3.32 -9.44 -30.43
CA ASP A 103 -4.68 -9.88 -30.72
C ASP A 103 -5.12 -10.89 -29.66
N TRP A 104 -5.93 -10.45 -28.69
CA TRP A 104 -6.39 -11.30 -27.59
C TRP A 104 -7.32 -12.46 -28.01
N ASN A 105 -7.71 -12.56 -29.28
CA ASN A 105 -8.48 -13.70 -29.79
C ASN A 105 -7.60 -14.72 -30.51
N ALA A 106 -6.53 -14.29 -31.16
CA ALA A 106 -5.67 -15.14 -31.99
C ALA A 106 -4.30 -15.44 -31.38
N SER A 107 -3.74 -14.53 -30.58
CA SER A 107 -2.39 -14.59 -30.02
C SER A 107 -2.30 -15.49 -28.78
N ARG A 108 -2.58 -16.78 -28.95
CA ARG A 108 -2.63 -17.76 -27.85
C ARG A 108 -1.91 -19.06 -28.19
N GLU A 109 -1.24 -19.61 -27.20
CA GLU A 109 -0.59 -20.91 -27.26
C GLU A 109 -1.21 -21.86 -26.21
N PRO A 110 -1.01 -23.19 -26.34
CA PRO A 110 -1.44 -24.14 -25.31
C PRO A 110 -0.86 -23.77 -23.94
N ALA A 111 -1.72 -23.67 -22.92
CA ALA A 111 -1.27 -23.38 -21.56
C ALA A 111 -0.40 -24.54 -21.03
N PRO A 112 0.63 -24.27 -20.22
CA PRO A 112 1.44 -25.32 -19.65
C PRO A 112 0.61 -26.20 -18.72
N THR A 113 0.78 -27.52 -18.80
CA THR A 113 0.04 -28.49 -17.98
C THR A 113 0.64 -28.69 -16.60
N SER A 114 1.95 -28.42 -16.44
CA SER A 114 2.65 -28.59 -15.16
C SER A 114 2.47 -27.38 -14.25
N THR A 115 2.35 -27.65 -12.94
CA THR A 115 1.97 -26.65 -11.92
C THR A 115 2.88 -25.42 -11.88
N ARG A 116 4.20 -25.61 -11.95
CA ARG A 116 5.17 -24.50 -11.83
C ARG A 116 5.16 -23.61 -13.08
N PRO A 117 5.30 -24.13 -14.31
CA PRO A 117 5.16 -23.34 -15.54
C PRO A 117 3.79 -22.67 -15.67
N LEU A 118 2.70 -23.35 -15.30
CA LEU A 118 1.37 -22.76 -15.33
C LEU A 118 1.26 -21.55 -14.40
N ARG A 119 1.81 -21.65 -13.18
CA ARG A 119 1.86 -20.52 -12.24
C ARG A 119 2.65 -19.33 -12.79
N ILE A 120 3.77 -19.58 -13.46
CA ILE A 120 4.58 -18.52 -14.09
C ILE A 120 3.78 -17.86 -15.22
N ALA A 121 3.13 -18.65 -16.07
CA ALA A 121 2.30 -18.15 -17.16
C ALA A 121 1.11 -17.31 -16.66
N ARG A 122 0.43 -17.74 -15.59
CA ARG A 122 -0.65 -16.97 -14.96
C ARG A 122 -0.18 -15.63 -14.41
N ARG A 123 0.96 -15.59 -13.71
CA ARG A 123 1.54 -14.35 -13.19
C ARG A 123 1.88 -13.37 -14.30
N ARG A 124 2.44 -13.87 -15.41
CA ARG A 124 2.74 -13.05 -16.59
C ARG A 124 1.47 -12.59 -17.31
N ALA A 125 0.42 -13.41 -17.36
CA ALA A 125 -0.87 -13.01 -17.92
C ALA A 125 -1.46 -11.82 -17.14
N GLU A 126 -1.41 -11.88 -15.81
CA GLU A 126 -1.80 -10.75 -14.96
C GLU A 126 -0.96 -9.49 -15.23
N THR A 127 0.35 -9.65 -15.41
CA THR A 127 1.22 -8.55 -15.83
C THR A 127 0.75 -7.92 -17.14
N LEU A 128 0.42 -8.75 -18.14
CA LEU A 128 -0.07 -8.28 -19.44
C LEU A 128 -1.41 -7.55 -19.30
N ASN A 129 -2.34 -8.07 -18.52
CA ASN A 129 -3.59 -7.39 -18.20
C ASN A 129 -3.35 -5.99 -17.64
N ARG A 130 -2.37 -5.83 -16.75
CA ARG A 130 -2.03 -4.51 -16.19
C ARG A 130 -1.32 -3.57 -17.17
N LEU A 131 -0.40 -4.09 -17.99
CA LEU A 131 0.31 -3.30 -19.02
C LEU A 131 -0.64 -2.80 -20.11
N TYR A 132 -1.57 -3.64 -20.55
CA TYR A 132 -2.51 -3.34 -21.64
C TYR A 132 -3.85 -2.81 -21.16
N LYS A 133 -4.06 -2.68 -19.84
CA LYS A 133 -5.32 -2.26 -19.21
C LYS A 133 -6.52 -3.09 -19.72
N THR A 134 -6.34 -4.41 -19.73
CA THR A 134 -7.32 -5.40 -20.20
C THR A 134 -7.48 -6.50 -19.16
N GLU A 135 -8.51 -7.33 -19.31
CA GLU A 135 -8.74 -8.53 -18.49
C GLU A 135 -8.67 -9.83 -19.33
N ASN A 136 -8.42 -9.70 -20.64
CA ASN A 136 -8.52 -10.81 -21.58
C ASN A 136 -7.26 -11.70 -21.61
N ALA A 137 -6.13 -11.26 -21.06
CA ALA A 137 -4.91 -12.04 -21.09
C ALA A 137 -5.00 -13.21 -20.10
N ASP A 138 -4.65 -14.40 -20.61
CA ASP A 138 -4.61 -15.63 -19.83
C ASP A 138 -3.24 -16.33 -19.95
N ALA A 139 -3.12 -17.51 -19.34
CA ALA A 139 -1.87 -18.27 -19.38
C ALA A 139 -1.39 -18.60 -20.82
N GLY A 140 -2.31 -18.84 -21.75
CA GLY A 140 -1.98 -19.12 -23.15
C GLY A 140 -1.43 -17.89 -23.87
N HIS A 141 -1.99 -16.72 -23.61
CA HIS A 141 -1.46 -15.44 -24.11
C HIS A 141 -0.05 -15.17 -23.57
N SER A 142 0.18 -15.46 -22.30
CA SER A 142 1.53 -15.33 -21.74
C SER A 142 2.56 -16.23 -22.42
N VAL A 143 2.18 -17.46 -22.81
CA VAL A 143 3.08 -18.38 -23.49
C VAL A 143 3.38 -17.87 -24.89
N TRP A 144 2.36 -17.47 -25.64
CA TRP A 144 2.52 -16.85 -26.95
C TRP A 144 3.42 -15.61 -26.89
N PHE A 145 3.16 -14.71 -25.95
CA PHE A 145 3.95 -13.48 -25.76
C PHE A 145 5.41 -13.77 -25.47
N THR A 146 5.69 -14.83 -24.69
CA THR A 146 7.07 -15.22 -24.39
C THR A 146 7.81 -15.75 -25.62
N LYS A 147 7.10 -16.41 -26.55
CA LYS A 147 7.67 -16.95 -27.79
C LYS A 147 7.83 -15.87 -28.87
N SER A 148 6.77 -15.11 -29.12
CA SER A 148 6.71 -14.14 -30.23
C SER A 148 7.34 -12.80 -29.87
N GLU A 149 7.13 -12.33 -28.63
CA GLU A 149 7.47 -10.97 -28.19
C GLU A 149 8.56 -10.98 -27.10
N SER A 150 9.57 -11.84 -27.28
CA SER A 150 10.63 -12.06 -26.29
C SER A 150 11.42 -10.79 -25.94
N VAL A 151 11.52 -9.84 -26.87
CA VAL A 151 12.15 -8.52 -26.69
C VAL A 151 11.49 -7.71 -25.58
N HIS A 152 10.20 -7.93 -25.33
CA HIS A 152 9.41 -7.20 -24.33
C HIS A 152 9.37 -7.88 -22.96
N LEU A 153 10.02 -9.04 -22.81
CA LEU A 153 10.08 -9.76 -21.54
C LEU A 153 10.71 -8.98 -20.37
N PRO A 154 11.72 -8.11 -20.56
CA PRO A 154 12.23 -7.30 -19.45
C PRO A 154 11.14 -6.44 -18.81
N LEU A 155 10.27 -5.81 -19.60
CA LEU A 155 9.16 -5.01 -19.07
C LEU A 155 8.13 -5.88 -18.33
N VAL A 156 7.80 -7.04 -18.89
CA VAL A 156 6.88 -7.99 -18.24
C VAL A 156 7.45 -8.44 -16.89
N LYS A 157 8.74 -8.73 -16.81
CA LYS A 157 9.40 -9.09 -15.55
C LYS A 157 9.41 -7.93 -14.55
N ALA A 158 9.72 -6.71 -15.01
CA ALA A 158 9.70 -5.51 -14.19
C ALA A 158 8.32 -5.30 -13.55
N MET A 159 7.25 -5.30 -14.35
CA MET A 159 5.89 -5.15 -13.85
C MET A 159 5.47 -6.33 -12.95
N ALA A 160 5.89 -7.56 -13.24
CA ALA A 160 5.64 -8.70 -12.35
C ALA A 160 6.29 -8.53 -10.97
N ARG A 161 7.48 -7.90 -10.89
CA ARG A 161 8.11 -7.55 -9.61
C ARG A 161 7.34 -6.47 -8.87
N VAL A 162 6.86 -5.44 -9.56
CA VAL A 162 6.01 -4.40 -8.94
C VAL A 162 4.76 -5.02 -8.34
N ILE A 163 4.04 -5.85 -9.10
CA ILE A 163 2.86 -6.58 -8.59
C ILE A 163 3.24 -7.50 -7.41
N GLY A 164 4.41 -8.15 -7.49
CA GLY A 164 4.94 -8.96 -6.38
C GLY A 164 5.18 -8.13 -5.12
N ALA A 165 5.86 -6.99 -5.24
CA ALA A 165 6.12 -6.08 -4.14
C ALA A 165 4.83 -5.49 -3.56
N GLU A 166 3.84 -5.17 -4.40
CA GLU A 166 2.51 -4.76 -3.95
C GLU A 166 1.84 -5.85 -3.11
N ARG A 167 1.89 -7.11 -3.58
CA ARG A 167 1.36 -8.25 -2.82
C ARG A 167 2.11 -8.48 -1.52
N ASP A 168 3.43 -8.35 -1.52
CA ASP A 168 4.26 -8.51 -0.33
C ASP A 168 4.02 -7.40 0.69
N LEU A 169 3.77 -6.16 0.24
CA LEU A 169 3.29 -5.08 1.12
C LEU A 169 1.94 -5.41 1.77
N LEU A 170 1.10 -6.16 1.07
CA LEU A 170 -0.17 -6.68 1.61
C LEU A 170 -0.01 -8.01 2.38
N GLY A 171 1.23 -8.45 2.67
CA GLY A 171 1.50 -9.70 3.37
C GLY A 171 0.99 -10.94 2.61
N GLY A 172 0.83 -10.84 1.29
CA GLY A 172 0.26 -11.87 0.44
C GLY A 172 -1.25 -12.06 0.56
N GLN A 173 -1.96 -11.15 1.23
CA GLN A 173 -3.39 -11.29 1.54
C GLN A 173 -4.24 -10.29 0.76
N CYS A 174 -5.29 -10.77 0.08
CA CYS A 174 -6.25 -9.92 -0.65
C CYS A 174 -7.45 -9.47 0.22
N ALA A 175 -7.51 -9.90 1.48
CA ALA A 175 -8.68 -9.69 2.35
C ALA A 175 -8.74 -8.31 3.01
N LEU A 176 -7.58 -7.66 3.20
CA LEU A 176 -7.47 -6.32 3.78
C LEU A 176 -6.93 -5.34 2.75
N SER A 177 -7.44 -4.12 2.81
CA SER A 177 -6.83 -2.99 2.11
C SER A 177 -5.42 -2.73 2.66
N ALA A 178 -4.58 -2.09 1.83
CA ALA A 178 -3.25 -1.66 2.27
C ALA A 178 -3.31 -0.89 3.59
N THR A 179 -4.26 0.05 3.75
CA THR A 179 -4.42 0.85 4.97
C THR A 179 -4.70 0.00 6.20
N GLN A 180 -5.61 -0.98 6.10
CA GLN A 180 -5.93 -1.89 7.20
C GLN A 180 -4.75 -2.77 7.62
N ILE A 181 -3.91 -3.17 6.67
CA ILE A 181 -2.68 -3.93 6.98
C ILE A 181 -1.67 -3.06 7.72
N ALA A 182 -1.54 -1.77 7.35
CA ALA A 182 -0.71 -0.87 8.15
C ALA A 182 -1.32 -0.61 9.52
N ASP A 183 -2.65 -0.46 9.64
CA ASP A 183 -3.28 -0.31 10.96
C ASP A 183 -2.91 -1.48 11.86
N LEU A 184 -2.99 -2.71 11.32
CA LEU A 184 -2.62 -3.91 12.07
C LEU A 184 -1.15 -3.89 12.51
N GLN A 185 -0.24 -3.54 11.60
CA GLN A 185 1.19 -3.44 11.90
C GLN A 185 1.50 -2.33 12.92
N SER A 186 0.93 -1.14 12.72
CA SER A 186 1.09 0.02 13.59
C SER A 186 0.55 -0.26 14.99
N ILE A 187 -0.63 -0.86 15.09
CA ILE A 187 -1.22 -1.21 16.40
C ILE A 187 -0.32 -2.23 17.13
N ASN A 188 0.18 -3.25 16.44
CA ASN A 188 1.08 -4.24 17.06
C ASN A 188 2.35 -3.59 17.62
N GLU A 189 2.98 -2.69 16.85
CA GLU A 189 4.18 -1.99 17.29
C GLU A 189 3.89 -1.07 18.49
N ILE A 190 2.82 -0.28 18.42
CA ILE A 190 2.39 0.61 19.51
C ILE A 190 2.11 -0.18 20.80
N LEU A 191 1.41 -1.32 20.69
CA LEU A 191 1.13 -2.19 21.84
C LEU A 191 2.41 -2.82 22.41
N SER A 192 3.34 -3.23 21.55
CA SER A 192 4.64 -3.78 21.94
C SER A 192 5.47 -2.76 22.73
N VAL A 193 5.67 -1.56 22.16
CA VAL A 193 6.47 -0.49 22.78
C VAL A 193 5.82 0.00 24.08
N SER A 194 4.50 0.19 24.10
CA SER A 194 3.80 0.59 25.33
C SER A 194 3.89 -0.45 26.44
N GLY A 195 3.82 -1.75 26.10
CA GLY A 195 4.01 -2.85 27.04
C GLY A 195 5.40 -2.87 27.67
N GLN A 196 6.45 -2.64 26.87
CA GLN A 196 7.83 -2.58 27.35
C GLN A 196 8.05 -1.42 28.33
N ILE A 197 7.57 -0.22 27.99
CA ILE A 197 7.71 0.96 28.87
C ILE A 197 7.01 0.74 30.22
N LEU A 198 5.83 0.12 30.22
CA LEU A 198 5.10 -0.21 31.45
C LEU A 198 5.82 -1.26 32.30
N ALA A 199 6.46 -2.24 31.67
CA ALA A 199 7.22 -3.27 32.38
C ALA A 199 8.47 -2.67 33.06
N GLU A 200 9.15 -1.73 32.40
CA GLU A 200 10.37 -1.09 32.91
C GLU A 200 10.12 -0.05 34.01
N ARG A 201 8.97 0.65 34.00
CA ARG A 201 8.74 1.84 34.85
C ARG A 201 7.65 1.68 35.92
N GLY A 202 7.03 0.51 36.05
CA GLY A 202 6.11 0.18 37.14
C GLY A 202 4.65 0.64 36.92
N ARG A 203 3.72 0.09 37.72
CA ARG A 203 2.27 0.31 37.60
C ARG A 203 1.79 1.36 38.61
N GLY A 204 1.45 2.56 38.13
CA GLY A 204 0.81 3.63 38.92
C GLY A 204 -0.61 3.96 38.42
N ALA A 205 -1.27 4.98 38.98
CA ALA A 205 -2.64 5.39 38.58
C ALA A 205 -2.78 5.71 37.07
N THR A 206 -1.70 6.21 36.46
CA THR A 206 -1.57 6.46 35.01
C THR A 206 -1.60 5.19 34.16
N ALA A 207 -1.36 4.02 34.75
CA ALA A 207 -1.44 2.73 34.07
C ALA A 207 -2.88 2.34 33.70
N ALA A 208 -3.90 2.84 34.41
CA ALA A 208 -5.30 2.55 34.11
C ALA A 208 -5.72 3.16 32.76
N ALA A 209 -5.36 4.42 32.51
CA ALA A 209 -5.63 5.10 31.23
C ALA A 209 -4.88 4.44 30.07
N ILE A 210 -3.62 4.04 30.28
CA ILE A 210 -2.83 3.32 29.27
C ILE A 210 -3.47 1.95 28.99
N SER A 211 -3.90 1.22 30.03
CA SER A 211 -4.56 -0.08 29.86
C SER A 211 -5.88 0.05 29.08
N SER A 212 -6.68 1.09 29.36
CA SER A 212 -7.90 1.36 28.59
C SER A 212 -7.60 1.64 27.12
N ALA A 213 -6.59 2.46 26.83
CA ALA A 213 -6.14 2.70 25.45
C ALA A 213 -5.66 1.42 24.75
N GLN A 214 -4.89 0.57 25.46
CA GLN A 214 -4.45 -0.72 24.95
C GLN A 214 -5.62 -1.66 24.63
N GLN A 215 -6.68 -1.66 25.44
CA GLN A 215 -7.89 -2.44 25.16
C GLN A 215 -8.59 -1.99 23.88
N ILE A 216 -8.70 -0.68 23.65
CA ILE A 216 -9.34 -0.11 22.44
C ILE A 216 -8.54 -0.48 21.19
N LEU A 217 -7.23 -0.24 21.22
CA LEU A 217 -6.35 -0.62 20.12
C LEU A 217 -6.35 -2.14 19.89
N GLY A 218 -6.35 -2.92 20.96
CA GLY A 218 -6.46 -4.38 20.92
C GLY A 218 -7.77 -4.87 20.31
N ALA A 219 -8.90 -4.23 20.61
CA ALA A 219 -10.18 -4.53 20.01
C ALA A 219 -10.17 -4.28 18.50
N GLN A 220 -9.64 -3.13 18.06
CA GLN A 220 -9.50 -2.82 16.63
C GLN A 220 -8.59 -3.82 15.91
N ARG A 221 -7.46 -4.19 16.53
CA ARG A 221 -6.57 -5.25 16.02
C ARG A 221 -7.31 -6.57 15.85
N ASN A 222 -8.10 -6.97 16.85
CA ASN A 222 -8.85 -8.23 16.79
C ASN A 222 -9.90 -8.19 15.67
N THR A 223 -10.60 -7.07 15.47
CA THR A 223 -11.52 -6.88 14.33
C THR A 223 -10.80 -7.08 13.00
N LEU A 224 -9.63 -6.46 12.82
CA LEU A 224 -8.82 -6.62 11.60
C LEU A 224 -8.35 -8.07 11.42
N GLN A 225 -7.98 -8.76 12.51
CA GLN A 225 -7.60 -10.18 12.47
C GLN A 225 -8.77 -11.11 12.16
N GLU A 226 -9.98 -10.81 12.61
CA GLU A 226 -11.17 -11.59 12.29
C GLU A 226 -11.56 -11.44 10.82
N VAL A 227 -11.35 -10.27 10.21
CA VAL A 227 -11.47 -10.13 8.74
C VAL A 227 -10.48 -11.06 8.02
N LEU A 228 -9.24 -11.19 8.54
CA LEU A 228 -8.25 -12.12 7.98
C LEU A 228 -8.65 -13.59 8.15
N ARG A 229 -9.20 -13.95 9.31
CA ARG A 229 -9.62 -15.34 9.63
C ARG A 229 -10.92 -15.73 8.93
N GLY A 230 -11.86 -14.80 8.80
CA GLY A 230 -13.17 -14.99 8.19
C GLY A 230 -13.09 -15.31 6.69
N THR A 231 -12.05 -14.84 6.00
CA THR A 231 -11.76 -15.23 4.61
C THR A 231 -11.11 -16.61 4.48
N GLY A 232 -10.60 -17.21 5.56
CA GLY A 232 -9.89 -18.50 5.55
C GLY A 232 -10.73 -19.71 6.00
N LYS A 233 -11.85 -19.51 6.69
CA LYS A 233 -12.73 -20.61 7.16
C LYS A 233 -13.83 -20.94 6.15
N LYS A 234 -13.46 -21.46 4.97
CA LYS A 234 -14.20 -22.53 4.28
C LYS A 234 -13.39 -23.02 3.08
N ARG A 235 -13.17 -24.34 3.09
CA ARG A 235 -12.57 -25.24 2.09
C ARG A 235 -11.05 -25.36 2.15
N LYS A 236 -10.61 -26.62 2.07
CA LYS A 236 -9.30 -27.08 1.63
C LYS A 236 -9.08 -26.51 0.21
N ARG A 237 -8.75 -25.21 0.13
CA ARG A 237 -8.57 -24.49 -1.12
C ARG A 237 -7.14 -24.69 -1.57
N SER A 238 -6.98 -25.14 -2.81
CA SER A 238 -5.75 -25.01 -3.56
C SER A 238 -5.27 -23.55 -3.48
N PRO A 239 -3.95 -23.25 -3.49
CA PRO A 239 -3.43 -21.89 -3.42
C PRO A 239 -3.89 -20.91 -4.54
N ASP A 240 -4.74 -21.37 -5.45
CA ASP A 240 -5.16 -20.69 -6.68
C ASP A 240 -6.52 -19.97 -6.57
N GLU A 241 -7.28 -20.12 -5.48
CA GLU A 241 -8.67 -19.59 -5.40
C GLU A 241 -8.78 -18.12 -4.93
N CYS A 242 -7.70 -17.34 -5.05
CA CYS A 242 -7.70 -15.91 -4.67
C CYS A 242 -8.16 -14.95 -5.79
N CYS A 243 -8.47 -15.47 -6.98
CA CYS A 243 -8.91 -14.64 -8.13
C CYS A 243 -10.36 -14.87 -8.59
N GLU A 244 -11.16 -15.70 -7.92
CA GLU A 244 -12.46 -16.11 -8.47
C GLU A 244 -13.69 -15.53 -7.73
N ARG A 245 -13.63 -14.27 -7.29
CA ARG A 245 -14.83 -13.54 -6.83
C ARG A 245 -14.88 -12.10 -7.34
N SER A 246 -15.19 -11.98 -8.63
CA SER A 246 -15.88 -10.84 -9.23
C SER A 246 -16.82 -11.33 -10.34
N VAL A 247 -17.67 -12.32 -10.06
CA VAL A 247 -18.78 -12.68 -10.95
C VAL A 247 -20.03 -12.83 -10.11
N LEU A 248 -20.84 -11.78 -10.08
CA LEU A 248 -22.30 -11.82 -9.95
C LEU A 248 -22.81 -10.45 -10.42
N ALA A 249 -22.96 -10.30 -11.73
CA ALA A 249 -23.88 -9.31 -12.28
C ALA A 249 -25.32 -9.86 -12.13
N PRO A 250 -26.28 -9.12 -11.57
CA PRO A 250 -27.67 -9.52 -11.61
C PRO A 250 -28.31 -8.99 -12.90
N GLY A 251 -29.06 -9.86 -13.58
CA GLY A 251 -30.19 -9.43 -14.39
C GLY A 251 -30.03 -9.60 -15.90
N GLN A 252 -30.41 -10.78 -16.39
CA GLN A 252 -31.43 -10.85 -17.43
C GLN A 252 -32.36 -12.01 -17.12
N ARG A 253 -33.57 -11.67 -16.69
CA ARG A 253 -34.70 -12.59 -16.55
C ARG A 253 -35.84 -11.98 -17.36
N GLY A 254 -36.22 -12.67 -18.43
CA GLY A 254 -37.54 -12.62 -19.05
C GLY A 254 -37.84 -11.46 -20.00
N ARG A 255 -38.07 -11.81 -21.27
CA ARG A 255 -39.44 -11.72 -21.79
C ARG A 255 -39.62 -12.62 -23.01
N ASP A 256 -40.49 -13.61 -22.82
CA ASP A 256 -41.25 -14.25 -23.89
C ASP A 256 -42.15 -13.20 -24.54
N GLU A 257 -42.14 -13.14 -25.87
CA GLU A 257 -43.29 -12.92 -26.77
C GLU A 257 -42.89 -13.35 -28.19
#